data_AF-A0A9E2XXI7-F1
#
_entry.id   AF-A0A9E2XXI7-F1
#
_cell.length_a   1.000
_cell.length_b   1.000
_cell.length_c   1.000
_cell.angle_alpha   90.00
_cell.angle_beta   90.00
_cell.angle_gamma   90.00
#
_symmetry.space_group_name_H-M   'P 1'
#
loop_
_entity.id
_entity.type
_entity.pdbx_description
1 polymer ?
#
loop_
_entity_poly.entity_id
_entity_poly.type
_entity_poly.pdbx_seq_one_letter_code
_entity_poly.pdbx_strand_id
1 'polypeptide(L)'
;MPRRFPLRSAECRRNGGFALIIVLWTLVLIGFIVAHLTASGRTEIRIAGNLVANSAAQAAADGAIFEAIFNLSDPQPEQRWPADGTPRQVVVGRRRVILRVEDEASWINPSTAPPALLEALLRVTGSDADTARRIATAISGSVGSAALPGQQEGLVAEYRAAGLDYGPPSAPFETLGELGRVLGMTPAVLAAIRPHLTLFGPPEPNPATMDPVVAAALALSLPTAQPVVQPNQPLQDTLTVRITALASGPGDAHVTRTAVVRTGATLPQGYAVLAWGSSLNSDAPLGPPQPSFTR
;
A
#
# COMPACT_ATOMS: atom_id res chain seq x y z
N MET A 1 -69.26 65.06 -64.38
CA MET A 1 -68.43 64.04 -65.07
C MET A 1 -67.41 63.48 -64.08
N PRO A 2 -67.32 62.15 -63.87
CA PRO A 2 -66.46 61.57 -62.86
C PRO A 2 -65.08 61.19 -63.44
N ARG A 3 -64.00 61.34 -62.67
CA ARG A 3 -62.74 60.62 -62.91
C ARG A 3 -62.48 59.69 -61.74
N ARG A 4 -62.55 58.39 -62.02
CA ARG A 4 -62.17 57.30 -61.11
C ARG A 4 -60.64 57.26 -61.02
N PHE A 5 -60.08 57.33 -59.81
CA PHE A 5 -58.73 56.83 -59.52
C PHE A 5 -58.87 55.48 -58.83
N PRO A 6 -58.20 54.41 -59.30
CA PRO A 6 -58.17 53.16 -58.58
C PRO A 6 -57.24 53.30 -57.37
N LEU A 7 -57.77 53.02 -56.17
CA LEU A 7 -56.94 52.79 -54.99
C LEU A 7 -56.13 51.51 -55.25
N ARG A 8 -54.81 51.67 -55.46
CA ARG A 8 -53.87 50.55 -55.38
C ARG A 8 -53.89 50.03 -53.95
N SER A 9 -54.39 48.82 -53.76
CA SER A 9 -54.18 48.04 -52.55
C SER A 9 -52.68 47.76 -52.41
N ALA A 10 -52.02 48.50 -51.51
CA ALA A 10 -50.72 48.12 -51.02
C ALA A 10 -50.89 46.87 -50.15
N GLU A 11 -50.66 45.69 -50.71
CA GLU A 11 -50.51 44.47 -49.94
C GLU A 11 -49.27 44.63 -49.04
N CYS A 12 -49.49 44.93 -47.76
CA CYS A 12 -48.49 44.75 -46.72
C CYS A 12 -48.14 43.25 -46.64
N ARG A 13 -47.14 42.83 -47.42
CA ARG A 13 -46.49 41.53 -47.25
C ARG A 13 -45.95 41.45 -45.83
N ARG A 14 -46.68 40.73 -44.98
CA ARG A 14 -46.30 40.41 -43.60
C ARG A 14 -45.12 39.44 -43.66
N ASN A 15 -43.92 39.94 -43.40
CA ASN A 15 -42.69 39.15 -43.14
C ASN A 15 -42.75 38.41 -41.79
N GLY A 16 -43.86 37.70 -41.50
CA GLY A 16 -44.10 37.05 -40.20
C GLY A 16 -43.44 35.68 -40.03
N GLY A 17 -43.07 34.99 -41.11
CA GLY A 17 -42.51 33.63 -41.04
C GLY A 17 -41.02 33.56 -40.71
N PHE A 18 -40.23 34.51 -41.21
CA PHE A 18 -38.77 34.50 -41.02
C PHE A 18 -38.36 34.90 -39.59
N ALA A 19 -39.10 35.84 -38.99
CA ALA A 19 -38.88 36.27 -37.60
C ALA A 19 -39.14 35.11 -36.62
N LEU A 20 -40.16 34.29 -36.86
CA LEU A 20 -40.47 33.14 -36.01
C LEU A 20 -39.38 32.06 -36.07
N ILE A 21 -38.82 31.81 -37.25
CA ILE A 21 -37.70 30.86 -37.44
C ILE A 21 -36.47 31.32 -36.67
N ILE A 22 -36.11 32.60 -36.75
CA ILE A 22 -34.96 33.15 -36.00
C ILE A 22 -35.18 32.98 -34.50
N VAL A 23 -36.37 33.32 -33.99
CA VAL A 23 -36.71 33.20 -32.55
C VAL A 23 -36.70 31.74 -32.10
N LEU A 24 -37.22 30.82 -32.91
CA LEU A 24 -37.18 29.40 -32.58
C LEU A 24 -35.74 28.89 -32.51
N TRP A 25 -34.91 29.24 -33.48
CA TRP A 25 -33.50 28.86 -33.48
C TRP A 25 -32.71 29.49 -32.34
N THR A 26 -32.97 30.75 -31.99
CA THR A 26 -32.32 31.38 -30.83
C THR A 26 -32.73 30.71 -29.52
N LEU A 27 -34.00 30.34 -29.36
CA LEU A 27 -34.47 29.57 -28.19
C LEU A 27 -33.79 28.20 -28.10
N VAL A 28 -33.63 27.49 -29.22
CA VAL A 28 -32.92 26.20 -29.26
C VAL A 28 -31.45 26.38 -28.86
N LEU A 29 -30.76 27.40 -29.39
CA LEU A 29 -29.36 27.66 -29.06
C LEU A 29 -29.18 28.04 -27.59
N ILE A 30 -30.05 28.91 -27.06
CA ILE A 30 -30.06 29.28 -25.63
C ILE A 30 -30.33 28.04 -24.77
N GLY A 31 -31.32 27.23 -25.14
CA GLY A 31 -31.63 25.98 -24.43
C GLY A 31 -30.44 25.02 -24.40
N PHE A 32 -29.72 24.89 -25.52
CA PHE A 32 -28.51 24.07 -25.61
C PHE A 32 -27.40 24.58 -24.68
N ILE A 33 -27.13 25.89 -24.67
CA ILE A 33 -26.12 26.50 -23.80
C ILE A 33 -26.48 26.30 -22.31
N VAL A 34 -27.74 26.52 -21.94
CA VAL A 34 -28.22 26.33 -20.57
C VAL A 34 -28.11 24.86 -20.15
N ALA A 35 -28.49 23.92 -21.03
CA ALA A 35 -28.37 22.49 -20.76
C ALA A 35 -26.91 22.07 -20.55
N HIS A 36 -25.99 22.53 -21.41
CA HIS A 36 -24.57 22.26 -21.30
C HIS A 36 -23.98 22.83 -20.00
N LEU A 37 -24.25 24.11 -19.67
CA LEU A 37 -23.77 24.74 -18.44
C LEU A 37 -24.28 24.01 -17.19
N THR A 38 -25.55 23.60 -17.19
CA THR A 38 -26.15 22.86 -16.07
C THR A 38 -25.51 21.47 -15.91
N ALA A 39 -25.25 20.78 -17.02
CA ALA A 39 -24.58 19.48 -17.01
C ALA A 39 -23.14 19.59 -16.50
N SER A 40 -22.38 20.59 -16.95
CA SER A 40 -21.03 20.87 -16.48
C SER A 40 -21.00 21.20 -14.99
N GLY A 41 -21.88 22.11 -14.52
CA GLY A 41 -21.95 22.47 -13.10
C GLY A 41 -22.32 21.28 -12.19
N ARG A 42 -23.22 20.39 -12.63
CA ARG A 42 -23.52 19.15 -11.89
C ARG A 42 -22.32 18.22 -11.80
N THR A 43 -21.54 18.11 -12.86
CA THR A 43 -20.32 17.30 -12.90
C THR A 43 -19.27 17.85 -11.94
N GLU A 44 -19.01 19.17 -11.98
CA GLU A 44 -18.07 19.83 -11.07
C GLU A 44 -18.46 19.66 -9.59
N ILE A 45 -19.74 19.83 -9.26
CA ILE A 45 -20.25 19.61 -7.90
C ILE A 45 -20.05 18.15 -7.46
N ARG A 46 -20.28 17.18 -8.36
CA ARG A 46 -20.02 15.75 -8.05
C ARG A 46 -18.55 15.47 -7.83
N ILE A 47 -17.65 16.04 -8.65
CA ILE A 47 -16.20 15.88 -8.49
C ILE A 47 -15.74 16.48 -7.16
N ALA A 48 -16.17 17.72 -6.85
CA ALA A 48 -15.83 18.37 -5.59
C ALA A 48 -16.37 17.58 -4.39
N GLY A 49 -17.61 17.08 -4.47
CA GLY A 49 -18.21 16.23 -3.44
C GLY A 49 -17.43 14.93 -3.22
N ASN A 50 -17.02 14.27 -4.31
CA ASN A 50 -16.20 13.06 -4.25
C ASN A 50 -14.83 13.32 -3.62
N LEU A 51 -14.19 14.45 -3.95
CA LEU A 51 -12.90 14.83 -3.38
C LEU A 51 -12.99 15.02 -1.87
N VAL A 52 -13.98 15.80 -1.40
CA VAL A 52 -14.23 16.00 0.03
C VAL A 52 -14.56 14.69 0.73
N ALA A 53 -15.38 13.85 0.10
CA ALA A 53 -15.74 12.55 0.63
C ALA A 53 -14.54 11.60 0.74
N ASN A 54 -13.62 11.65 -0.21
CA ASN A 54 -12.38 10.88 -0.20
C ASN A 54 -11.43 11.37 0.90
N SER A 55 -11.21 12.68 1.01
CA SER A 55 -10.37 13.27 2.07
C SER A 55 -10.89 12.93 3.47
N ALA A 56 -12.20 12.98 3.68
CA ALA A 56 -12.79 12.61 4.96
C ALA A 56 -12.74 11.09 5.23
N ALA A 57 -12.73 10.24 4.20
CA ALA A 57 -12.49 8.81 4.37
C ALA A 57 -11.04 8.53 4.76
N GLN A 58 -10.09 9.20 4.10
CA GLN A 58 -8.68 9.13 4.43
C GLN A 58 -8.40 9.57 5.87
N ALA A 59 -8.94 10.72 6.30
CA ALA A 59 -8.79 11.19 7.67
C ALA A 59 -9.39 10.21 8.71
N ALA A 60 -10.51 9.56 8.38
CA ALA A 60 -11.09 8.54 9.24
C ALA A 60 -10.21 7.28 9.31
N ALA A 61 -9.62 6.84 8.20
CA ALA A 61 -8.68 5.73 8.18
C ALA A 61 -7.40 6.05 8.97
N ASP A 62 -6.84 7.25 8.79
CA ASP A 62 -5.67 7.70 9.55
C ASP A 62 -5.97 7.77 11.06
N GLY A 63 -7.14 8.29 11.45
CA GLY A 63 -7.60 8.29 12.85
C GLY A 63 -7.79 6.88 13.43
N ALA A 64 -8.31 5.96 12.64
CA ALA A 64 -8.48 4.57 13.04
C ALA A 64 -7.12 3.87 13.26
N ILE A 65 -6.09 4.20 12.48
CA ILE A 65 -4.74 3.68 12.73
C ILE A 65 -4.21 4.18 14.08
N PHE A 66 -4.39 5.46 14.43
CA PHE A 66 -4.00 5.96 15.74
C PHE A 66 -4.79 5.31 16.89
N GLU A 67 -6.07 5.01 16.69
CA GLU A 67 -6.86 4.22 17.63
C GLU A 67 -6.27 2.82 17.83
N ALA A 68 -5.86 2.14 16.75
CA ALA A 68 -5.17 0.86 16.84
C ALA A 68 -3.84 0.96 17.60
N ILE A 69 -3.01 1.97 17.31
CA ILE A 69 -1.75 2.20 18.02
C ILE A 69 -2.00 2.40 19.52
N PHE A 70 -3.00 3.20 19.89
CA PHE A 70 -3.36 3.43 21.28
C PHE A 70 -3.75 2.13 21.99
N ASN A 71 -4.60 1.31 21.38
CA ASN A 71 -5.02 0.03 21.94
C ASN A 71 -3.89 -1.02 21.97
N LEU A 72 -2.89 -0.93 21.09
CA LEU A 72 -1.70 -1.79 21.11
C LEU A 72 -0.72 -1.39 22.21
N SER A 73 -0.72 -0.12 22.60
CA SER A 73 0.11 0.43 23.67
C SER A 73 -0.59 0.41 25.03
N ASP A 74 -1.73 -0.28 25.16
CA ASP A 74 -2.45 -0.36 26.44
C ASP A 74 -1.54 -0.96 27.53
N PRO A 75 -1.39 -0.30 28.70
CA PRO A 75 -0.60 -0.81 29.82
C PRO A 75 -1.13 -2.14 30.37
N GLN A 76 -2.43 -2.40 30.24
CA GLN A 76 -3.08 -3.62 30.72
C GLN A 76 -3.07 -4.68 29.60
N PRO A 77 -2.30 -5.77 29.74
CA PRO A 77 -2.15 -6.77 28.68
C PRO A 77 -3.47 -7.39 28.21
N GLU A 78 -4.47 -7.48 29.10
CA GLU A 78 -5.79 -8.04 28.80
C GLU A 78 -6.65 -7.13 27.92
N GLN A 79 -6.38 -5.82 27.91
CA GLN A 79 -7.08 -4.82 27.08
C GLN A 79 -6.34 -4.53 25.78
N ARG A 80 -5.06 -4.94 25.71
CA ARG A 80 -4.24 -4.79 24.52
C ARG A 80 -4.81 -5.59 23.36
N TRP A 81 -4.93 -4.96 22.19
CA TRP A 81 -5.39 -5.68 21.01
C TRP A 81 -4.34 -6.71 20.55
N PRO A 82 -4.75 -7.95 20.23
CA PRO A 82 -3.86 -8.92 19.59
C PRO A 82 -3.55 -8.49 18.14
N ALA A 83 -2.34 -8.79 17.69
CA ALA A 83 -1.89 -8.60 16.31
C ALA A 83 -2.12 -9.88 15.47
N ASP A 84 -3.34 -10.42 15.56
CA ASP A 84 -3.75 -11.73 15.02
C ASP A 84 -4.36 -11.66 13.60
N GLY A 85 -4.43 -10.47 13.01
CA GLY A 85 -5.06 -10.24 11.72
C GLY A 85 -6.59 -10.28 11.74
N THR A 86 -7.23 -10.37 12.91
CA THR A 86 -8.69 -10.36 13.01
C THR A 86 -9.25 -8.98 12.60
N PRO A 87 -10.19 -8.90 11.65
CA PRO A 87 -10.79 -7.63 11.25
C PRO A 87 -11.65 -7.05 12.38
N ARG A 88 -11.41 -5.79 12.72
CA ARG A 88 -12.11 -5.04 13.76
C ARG A 88 -12.81 -3.83 13.14
N GLN A 89 -14.06 -3.61 13.49
CA GLN A 89 -14.78 -2.43 13.01
C GLN A 89 -14.71 -1.32 14.05
N VAL A 90 -14.21 -0.16 13.64
CA VAL A 90 -14.22 1.08 14.45
C VAL A 90 -15.01 2.17 13.75
N VAL A 91 -15.48 3.14 14.52
CA VAL A 91 -16.24 4.28 14.01
C VAL A 91 -15.47 5.55 14.32
N VAL A 92 -14.97 6.21 13.27
CA VAL A 92 -14.28 7.49 13.38
C VAL A 92 -15.20 8.58 12.83
N GLY A 93 -15.75 9.40 13.73
CA GLY A 93 -16.75 10.41 13.42
C GLY A 93 -18.05 9.78 12.90
N ARG A 94 -18.30 9.89 11.58
CA ARG A 94 -19.49 9.32 10.92
C ARG A 94 -19.15 8.16 9.97
N ARG A 95 -17.91 7.68 9.99
CA ARG A 95 -17.41 6.68 9.03
C ARG A 95 -17.08 5.39 9.75
N ARG A 96 -17.47 4.28 9.11
CA ARG A 96 -17.07 2.94 9.51
C ARG A 96 -15.72 2.63 8.86
N VAL A 97 -14.80 2.14 9.67
CA VAL A 97 -13.46 1.73 9.25
C VAL A 97 -13.24 0.29 9.69
N ILE A 98 -12.78 -0.56 8.78
CA ILE A 98 -12.35 -1.91 9.10
C ILE A 98 -10.83 -1.86 9.31
N LEU A 99 -10.39 -2.18 10.51
CA LEU A 99 -9.00 -2.29 10.90
C LEU A 99 -8.55 -3.74 10.89
N ARG A 100 -7.32 -3.97 10.43
CA ARG A 100 -6.62 -5.23 10.59
C ARG A 100 -5.23 -4.94 11.15
N VAL A 101 -4.86 -5.65 12.22
CA VAL A 101 -3.56 -5.54 12.87
C VAL A 101 -2.86 -6.88 12.76
N GLU A 102 -1.71 -6.90 12.11
CA GLU A 102 -0.94 -8.12 11.83
C GLU A 102 0.47 -7.95 12.36
N ASP A 103 1.01 -8.97 13.02
CA ASP A 103 2.42 -8.99 13.43
C ASP A 103 3.33 -9.15 12.20
N GLU A 104 4.25 -8.20 12.00
CA GLU A 104 5.25 -8.28 10.92
C GLU A 104 6.21 -9.47 11.10
N ALA A 105 6.29 -10.04 12.30
CA ALA A 105 7.00 -11.29 12.55
C ALA A 105 6.32 -12.53 11.95
N SER A 106 5.15 -12.40 11.32
CA SER A 106 4.54 -13.49 10.54
C SER A 106 5.23 -13.69 9.18
N TRP A 107 6.02 -12.73 8.70
CA TRP A 107 6.69 -12.79 7.40
C TRP A 107 8.21 -12.81 7.53
N ILE A 108 8.90 -13.23 6.47
CA ILE A 108 10.36 -13.32 6.44
C ILE A 108 10.96 -11.99 5.97
N ASN A 109 11.94 -11.47 6.72
CA ASN A 109 12.71 -10.31 6.30
C ASN A 109 13.96 -10.73 5.51
N PRO A 110 14.03 -10.51 4.18
CA PRO A 110 15.15 -10.96 3.38
C PRO A 110 16.48 -10.24 3.71
N SER A 111 16.41 -9.06 4.33
CA SER A 111 17.59 -8.30 4.72
C SER A 111 18.27 -8.85 5.98
N THR A 112 17.53 -9.57 6.84
CA THR A 112 18.03 -10.00 8.15
C THR A 112 17.87 -11.50 8.39
N ALA A 113 17.10 -12.21 7.58
CA ALA A 113 16.84 -13.63 7.73
C ALA A 113 18.11 -14.49 7.52
N PRO A 114 18.27 -15.58 8.29
CA PRO A 114 19.34 -16.55 8.06
C PRO A 114 19.25 -17.19 6.67
N PRO A 115 20.40 -17.49 6.01
CA PRO A 115 20.41 -18.13 4.69
C PRO A 115 19.62 -19.45 4.62
N ALA A 116 19.67 -20.26 5.69
CA ALA A 116 18.94 -21.53 5.77
C ALA A 116 17.41 -21.35 5.72
N LEU A 117 16.90 -20.26 6.30
CA LEU A 117 15.47 -19.93 6.26
C LEU A 117 15.04 -19.46 4.87
N LEU A 118 15.87 -18.64 4.22
CA LEU A 118 15.64 -18.20 2.84
C LEU A 118 15.68 -19.37 1.85
N GLU A 119 16.62 -20.30 2.01
CA GLU A 119 16.67 -21.53 1.23
C GLU A 119 15.40 -22.37 1.43
N ALA A 120 14.97 -22.56 2.68
CA ALA A 120 13.75 -23.30 2.99
C ALA A 120 12.52 -22.66 2.33
N LEU A 121 12.37 -21.34 2.40
CA LEU A 121 11.28 -20.62 1.74
C LEU A 121 11.27 -20.86 0.22
N LEU A 122 12.43 -20.76 -0.42
CA LEU A 122 12.58 -20.98 -1.87
C LEU A 122 12.22 -22.42 -2.26
N ARG A 123 12.54 -23.40 -1.41
CA ARG A 123 12.18 -24.81 -1.63
C ARG A 123 10.68 -25.05 -1.47
N VAL A 124 10.06 -24.50 -0.42
CA VAL A 124 8.60 -24.64 -0.19
C VAL A 124 7.81 -24.00 -1.34
N THR A 125 8.32 -22.90 -1.90
CA THR A 125 7.69 -22.21 -3.04
C THR A 125 8.02 -22.83 -4.41
N GLY A 126 8.75 -23.94 -4.44
CA GLY A 126 8.91 -24.79 -5.63
C GLY A 126 10.26 -24.74 -6.33
N SER A 127 11.27 -24.07 -5.76
CA SER A 127 12.65 -24.10 -6.30
C SER A 127 13.34 -25.42 -5.93
N ASP A 128 14.20 -25.93 -6.83
CA ASP A 128 15.09 -27.03 -6.49
C ASP A 128 16.12 -26.63 -5.43
N ALA A 129 16.69 -27.61 -4.72
CA ALA A 129 17.58 -27.35 -3.57
C ALA A 129 18.85 -26.56 -3.96
N ASP A 130 19.42 -26.83 -5.13
CA ASP A 130 20.64 -26.14 -5.57
C ASP A 130 20.37 -24.69 -5.95
N THR A 131 19.28 -24.45 -6.68
CA THR A 131 18.82 -23.10 -7.04
C THR A 131 18.42 -22.31 -5.80
N ALA A 132 17.66 -22.91 -4.88
CA ALA A 132 17.26 -22.29 -3.63
C ALA A 132 18.47 -21.85 -2.80
N ARG A 133 19.47 -22.73 -2.64
CA ARG A 133 20.71 -22.44 -1.91
C ARG A 133 21.53 -21.32 -2.54
N ARG A 134 21.67 -21.32 -3.87
CA ARG A 134 22.37 -20.25 -4.61
C ARG A 134 21.69 -18.91 -4.43
N ILE A 135 20.38 -18.84 -4.63
CA ILE A 135 19.60 -17.60 -4.49
C ILE A 135 19.64 -17.10 -3.04
N ALA A 136 19.44 -17.98 -2.04
CA ALA A 136 19.52 -17.60 -0.63
C ALA A 136 20.89 -16.99 -0.27
N THR A 137 21.97 -17.61 -0.73
CA THR A 137 23.34 -17.09 -0.55
C THR A 137 23.52 -15.73 -1.24
N ALA A 138 23.00 -15.57 -2.46
CA ALA A 138 23.05 -14.31 -3.19
C ALA A 138 22.24 -13.20 -2.50
N ILE A 139 21.07 -13.51 -1.91
CA ILE A 139 20.28 -12.55 -1.13
C ILE A 139 21.08 -12.06 0.08
N SER A 140 21.60 -12.97 0.91
CA SER A 140 22.36 -12.60 2.11
C SER A 140 23.65 -11.83 1.78
N GLY A 141 24.36 -12.20 0.70
CA GLY A 141 25.53 -11.47 0.22
C GLY A 141 25.19 -10.07 -0.32
N SER A 142 24.01 -9.90 -0.90
CA SER A 142 23.58 -8.62 -1.49
C SER A 142 23.33 -7.53 -0.46
N VAL A 143 22.98 -7.88 0.78
CA VAL A 143 22.65 -6.93 1.86
C VAL A 143 23.91 -6.29 2.47
N GLY A 144 25.08 -6.91 2.30
CA GLY A 144 26.38 -6.37 2.73
C GLY A 144 26.64 -6.34 4.25
N SER A 145 25.64 -6.58 5.10
CA SER A 145 25.75 -6.48 6.57
C SER A 145 26.63 -7.55 7.22
N ALA A 146 26.98 -8.62 6.49
CA ALA A 146 27.78 -9.75 6.99
C ALA A 146 29.02 -10.08 6.13
N ALA A 147 29.25 -9.38 5.01
CA ALA A 147 30.30 -9.75 4.06
C ALA A 147 31.65 -9.12 4.45
N LEU A 148 32.70 -9.95 4.55
CA LEU A 148 34.08 -9.45 4.61
C LEU A 148 34.42 -8.71 3.30
N PRO A 149 35.33 -7.72 3.31
CA PRO A 149 35.69 -6.95 2.10
C PRO A 149 35.98 -7.82 0.86
N GLY A 150 36.66 -8.96 1.04
CA GLY A 150 36.95 -9.91 -0.05
C GLY A 150 35.74 -10.70 -0.57
N GLN A 151 34.69 -10.91 0.24
CA GLN A 151 33.43 -11.52 -0.24
C GLN A 151 32.65 -10.54 -1.13
N GLN A 152 32.66 -9.25 -0.80
CA GLN A 152 31.97 -8.24 -1.60
C GLN A 152 32.62 -8.08 -2.98
N GLU A 153 33.95 -8.08 -3.05
CA GLU A 153 34.68 -8.04 -4.32
C GLU A 153 34.39 -9.26 -5.19
N GLY A 154 34.31 -10.45 -4.58
CA GLY A 154 33.92 -11.69 -5.27
C GLY A 154 32.50 -11.61 -5.84
N LEU A 155 31.54 -11.12 -5.04
CA LEU A 155 30.14 -10.98 -5.49
C LEU A 155 30.02 -9.96 -6.63
N VAL A 156 30.74 -8.85 -6.59
CA VAL A 156 30.79 -7.89 -7.71
C VAL A 156 31.37 -8.55 -8.97
N ALA A 157 32.37 -9.43 -8.83
CA ALA A 157 32.92 -10.17 -9.96
C ALA A 157 31.91 -11.18 -10.54
N GLU A 158 31.10 -11.84 -9.70
CA GLU A 158 30.03 -12.75 -10.13
C GLU A 158 28.94 -12.03 -10.93
N TYR A 159 28.51 -10.84 -10.48
CA TYR A 159 27.54 -10.03 -11.23
C TYR A 159 28.09 -9.61 -12.61
N ARG A 160 29.36 -9.19 -12.67
CA ARG A 160 30.04 -8.89 -13.94
C ARG A 160 30.19 -10.11 -14.84
N ALA A 161 30.51 -11.28 -14.27
CA ALA A 161 30.61 -12.54 -15.01
C ALA A 161 29.25 -12.99 -15.57
N ALA A 162 28.16 -12.65 -14.88
CA ALA A 162 26.79 -12.85 -15.36
C ALA A 162 26.35 -11.84 -16.44
N GLY A 163 27.21 -10.91 -16.83
CA GLY A 163 26.93 -9.90 -17.87
C GLY A 163 26.05 -8.74 -17.40
N LEU A 164 25.90 -8.56 -16.09
CA LEU A 164 25.14 -7.45 -15.51
C LEU A 164 26.01 -6.19 -15.42
N ASP A 165 25.42 -5.04 -15.72
CA ASP A 165 26.06 -3.71 -15.68
C ASP A 165 26.00 -3.06 -14.29
N TYR A 166 25.37 -3.72 -13.33
CA TYR A 166 25.25 -3.29 -11.94
C TYR A 166 25.83 -4.32 -10.96
N GLY A 167 26.18 -3.86 -9.76
CA GLY A 167 26.65 -4.69 -8.65
C GLY A 167 25.58 -4.95 -7.58
N PRO A 168 25.90 -5.76 -6.55
CA PRO A 168 25.01 -5.98 -5.42
C PRO A 168 24.69 -4.67 -4.67
N PRO A 169 23.45 -4.50 -4.16
CA PRO A 169 23.01 -3.29 -3.42
C PRO A 169 23.93 -2.90 -2.26
N SER A 170 24.56 -3.88 -1.60
CA SER A 170 25.48 -3.68 -0.48
C SER A 170 24.85 -2.94 0.70
N ALA A 171 23.52 -3.02 0.82
CA ALA A 171 22.69 -2.39 1.84
C ALA A 171 21.40 -3.20 2.03
N PRO A 172 20.70 -3.07 3.18
CA PRO A 172 19.35 -3.61 3.35
C PRO A 172 18.41 -3.14 2.23
N PHE A 173 17.50 -4.03 1.80
CA PHE A 173 16.54 -3.72 0.75
C PHE A 173 15.57 -2.63 1.19
N GLU A 174 15.35 -1.62 0.35
CA GLU A 174 14.34 -0.57 0.58
C GLU A 174 12.97 -0.96 0.02
N THR A 175 12.97 -1.79 -1.02
CA THR A 175 11.77 -2.33 -1.66
C THR A 175 11.90 -3.84 -1.89
N LEU A 176 10.78 -4.57 -1.83
CA LEU A 176 10.78 -6.00 -2.19
C LEU A 176 11.10 -6.23 -3.69
N GLY A 177 10.90 -5.21 -4.54
CA GLY A 177 11.24 -5.26 -5.96
C GLY A 177 12.73 -5.38 -6.24
N GLU A 178 13.58 -4.86 -5.35
CA GLU A 178 15.05 -4.97 -5.47
C GLU A 178 15.55 -6.42 -5.43
N LEU A 179 14.79 -7.35 -4.85
CA LEU A 179 15.10 -8.78 -4.91
C LEU A 179 15.21 -9.28 -6.35
N GLY A 180 14.54 -8.65 -7.30
CA GLY A 180 14.66 -8.95 -8.72
C GLY A 180 16.04 -8.66 -9.31
N ARG A 181 16.87 -7.87 -8.65
CA ARG A 181 18.27 -7.61 -9.05
C ARG A 181 19.25 -8.63 -8.48
N VAL A 182 18.81 -9.49 -7.55
CA VAL A 182 19.67 -10.52 -6.94
C VAL A 182 20.04 -11.58 -7.98
N LEU A 183 21.31 -11.96 -7.98
CA LEU A 183 21.83 -12.97 -8.90
C LEU A 183 21.04 -14.29 -8.81
N GLY A 184 20.57 -14.77 -9.96
CA GLY A 184 19.79 -16.01 -10.07
C GLY A 184 18.29 -15.86 -9.74
N MET A 185 17.83 -14.68 -9.32
CA MET A 185 16.40 -14.42 -9.11
C MET A 185 15.67 -14.37 -10.46
N THR A 186 14.55 -15.09 -10.57
CA THR A 186 13.66 -15.01 -11.74
C THR A 186 12.35 -14.32 -11.37
N PRO A 187 11.63 -13.70 -12.32
CA PRO A 187 10.32 -13.11 -12.05
C PRO A 187 9.32 -14.11 -11.46
N ALA A 188 9.39 -15.38 -11.85
CA ALA A 188 8.53 -16.44 -11.35
C ALA A 188 8.82 -16.77 -9.87
N VAL A 189 10.10 -16.93 -9.52
CA VAL A 189 10.52 -17.18 -8.13
C VAL A 189 10.18 -15.97 -7.24
N LEU A 190 10.47 -14.76 -7.72
CA LEU A 190 10.14 -13.53 -6.99
C LEU A 190 8.62 -13.42 -6.74
N ALA A 191 7.80 -13.69 -7.75
CA ALA A 191 6.34 -13.68 -7.60
C ALA A 191 5.84 -14.73 -6.59
N ALA A 192 6.51 -15.88 -6.52
CA ALA A 192 6.16 -16.95 -5.58
C ALA A 192 6.52 -16.62 -4.13
N ILE A 193 7.69 -16.01 -3.88
CA ILE A 193 8.13 -15.68 -2.51
C ILE A 193 7.55 -14.35 -1.99
N ARG A 194 7.28 -13.37 -2.86
CA ARG A 194 6.89 -11.99 -2.47
C ARG A 194 5.73 -11.91 -1.46
N PRO A 195 4.66 -12.72 -1.51
CA PRO A 195 3.57 -12.67 -0.53
C PRO A 195 4.01 -13.03 0.90
N HIS A 196 5.14 -13.71 1.04
CA HIS A 196 5.65 -14.27 2.29
C HIS A 196 6.76 -13.41 2.92
N LEU A 197 7.04 -12.23 2.35
CA LEU A 197 8.14 -11.36 2.73
C LEU A 197 7.66 -10.04 3.35
N THR A 198 8.51 -9.47 4.19
CA THR A 198 8.38 -8.13 4.75
C THR A 198 9.74 -7.45 4.84
N LEU A 199 9.81 -6.13 4.88
CA LEU A 199 11.05 -5.40 5.16
C LEU A 199 11.20 -5.03 6.64
N PHE A 200 10.16 -5.23 7.44
CA PHE A 200 10.06 -4.71 8.81
C PHE A 200 10.07 -5.80 9.89
N GLY A 201 10.06 -7.07 9.47
CA GLY A 201 10.09 -8.21 10.37
C GLY A 201 11.45 -8.38 11.06
N PRO A 202 11.47 -9.11 12.21
CA PRO A 202 12.71 -9.52 12.88
C PRO A 202 13.54 -10.49 12.01
N PRO A 203 14.81 -10.74 12.37
CA PRO A 203 15.66 -11.74 11.70
C PRO A 203 15.04 -13.14 11.68
N GLU A 204 14.43 -13.56 12.80
CA GLU A 204 13.72 -14.83 12.91
C GLU A 204 12.22 -14.57 13.06
N PRO A 205 11.38 -15.08 12.14
CA PRO A 205 9.93 -14.98 12.25
C PRO A 205 9.38 -15.64 13.51
N ASN A 206 8.21 -15.21 13.94
CA ASN A 206 7.49 -15.82 15.04
C ASN A 206 7.06 -17.25 14.64
N PRO A 207 7.35 -18.29 15.45
CA PRO A 207 6.90 -19.66 15.16
C PRO A 207 5.38 -19.80 15.10
N ALA A 208 4.63 -18.90 15.75
CA ALA A 208 3.18 -18.79 15.64
C ALA A 208 2.74 -17.91 14.44
N THR A 209 3.49 -17.92 13.34
CA THR A 209 3.17 -17.17 12.12
C THR A 209 1.79 -17.52 11.56
N MET A 210 1.11 -16.50 11.02
CA MET A 210 -0.15 -16.64 10.29
C MET A 210 0.02 -17.20 8.86
N ASP A 211 1.26 -17.21 8.35
CA ASP A 211 1.56 -17.62 6.98
C ASP A 211 2.00 -19.10 6.92
N PRO A 212 1.21 -19.99 6.29
CA PRO A 212 1.51 -21.42 6.27
C PRO A 212 2.80 -21.75 5.50
N VAL A 213 3.20 -20.92 4.53
CA VAL A 213 4.45 -21.11 3.78
C VAL A 213 5.65 -20.75 4.65
N VAL A 214 5.56 -19.66 5.42
CA VAL A 214 6.59 -19.27 6.39
C VAL A 214 6.71 -20.33 7.49
N ALA A 215 5.58 -20.86 7.98
CA ALA A 215 5.57 -21.95 8.97
C ALA A 215 6.29 -23.21 8.43
N ALA A 216 6.00 -23.60 7.19
CA ALA A 216 6.67 -24.73 6.53
C ALA A 216 8.16 -24.47 6.31
N ALA A 217 8.55 -23.26 5.91
CA ALA A 217 9.94 -22.87 5.75
C ALA A 217 10.69 -22.92 7.09
N LEU A 218 10.08 -22.43 8.17
CA LEU A 218 10.65 -22.48 9.51
C LEU A 218 10.91 -23.93 9.94
N ALA A 219 9.91 -24.81 9.77
CA ALA A 219 10.01 -26.23 10.08
C ALA A 219 11.13 -26.95 9.32
N LEU A 220 11.41 -26.55 8.06
CA LEU A 220 12.49 -27.10 7.24
C LEU A 220 13.86 -26.49 7.55
N SER A 221 13.90 -25.24 8.03
CA SER A 221 15.13 -24.50 8.31
C SER A 221 15.77 -24.86 9.65
N LEU A 222 14.97 -25.36 10.59
CA LEU A 222 15.46 -25.85 11.88
C LEU A 222 16.38 -27.08 11.65
N PRO A 223 17.67 -27.01 12.01
CA PRO A 223 18.47 -28.23 12.14
C PRO A 223 17.82 -29.13 13.20
N THR A 224 18.17 -30.42 13.23
CA THR A 224 18.01 -31.26 14.44
C THR A 224 18.86 -30.68 15.57
N ALA A 225 18.43 -29.55 16.12
CA ALA A 225 19.04 -28.80 17.19
C ALA A 225 17.90 -28.50 18.15
N GLN A 226 18.06 -29.01 19.36
CA GLN A 226 17.16 -28.83 20.49
C GLN A 226 16.71 -27.36 20.56
N PRO A 227 15.49 -27.07 21.01
CA PRO A 227 15.05 -25.71 21.25
C PRO A 227 16.02 -25.11 22.27
N VAL A 228 16.95 -24.27 21.80
CA VAL A 228 17.69 -23.37 22.68
C VAL A 228 16.69 -22.31 23.07
N VAL A 229 15.80 -22.66 24.00
CA VAL A 229 15.21 -21.68 24.90
C VAL A 229 16.40 -21.14 25.67
N GLN A 230 17.01 -20.06 25.17
CA GLN A 230 17.85 -19.21 26.01
C GLN A 230 16.91 -18.68 27.08
N PRO A 231 17.04 -19.08 28.36
CA PRO A 231 16.06 -18.75 29.42
C PRO A 231 16.04 -17.26 29.78
N ASN A 232 16.76 -16.43 29.03
CA ASN A 232 17.08 -15.04 29.31
C ASN A 232 17.12 -14.16 28.04
N GLN A 233 16.56 -14.62 26.91
CA GLN A 233 16.23 -13.63 25.88
C GLN A 233 15.12 -12.75 26.45
N PRO A 234 15.35 -11.44 26.64
CA PRO A 234 14.27 -10.56 27.04
C PRO A 234 13.16 -10.75 26.00
N LEU A 235 11.91 -10.90 26.47
CA LEU A 235 10.75 -10.70 25.61
C LEU A 235 11.06 -9.47 24.77
N GLN A 236 10.90 -9.57 23.45
CA GLN A 236 11.08 -8.39 22.61
C GLN A 236 10.09 -7.34 23.12
N ASP A 237 10.59 -6.40 23.93
CA ASP A 237 9.82 -5.28 24.49
C ASP A 237 9.28 -4.36 23.37
N THR A 238 9.66 -4.67 22.13
CA THR A 238 9.18 -4.04 20.92
C THR A 238 8.45 -5.03 20.02
N LEU A 239 7.21 -4.70 19.66
CA LEU A 239 6.41 -5.41 18.67
C LEU A 239 6.33 -4.55 17.40
N THR A 240 6.56 -5.13 16.22
CA THR A 240 6.36 -4.41 14.95
C THR A 240 5.11 -4.94 14.28
N VAL A 241 4.11 -4.08 14.08
CA VAL A 241 2.82 -4.45 13.49
C VAL A 241 2.56 -3.71 12.19
N ARG A 242 1.83 -4.36 11.30
CA ARG A 242 1.14 -3.77 10.16
C ARG A 242 -0.30 -3.47 10.54
N ILE A 243 -0.70 -2.20 10.44
CA ILE A 243 -2.08 -1.78 10.64
C ILE A 243 -2.65 -1.37 9.29
N THR A 244 -3.70 -2.05 8.83
CA THR A 244 -4.44 -1.70 7.62
C THR A 244 -5.83 -1.20 7.98
N ALA A 245 -6.17 0.01 7.53
CA ALA A 245 -7.45 0.66 7.76
C ALA A 245 -8.19 0.88 6.44
N LEU A 246 -9.37 0.26 6.31
CA LEU A 246 -10.28 0.40 5.18
C LEU A 246 -11.47 1.25 5.58
N ALA A 247 -11.46 2.53 5.20
CA ALA A 247 -12.56 3.45 5.46
C ALA A 247 -13.59 3.42 4.32
N SER A 248 -14.87 3.41 4.68
CA SER A 248 -15.97 3.50 3.72
C SER A 248 -16.37 4.97 3.44
N GLY A 249 -16.71 5.23 2.19
CA GLY A 249 -17.22 6.51 1.69
C GLY A 249 -18.55 6.38 0.94
N PRO A 250 -19.11 7.51 0.47
CA PRO A 250 -20.33 7.53 -0.32
C PRO A 250 -20.15 6.74 -1.63
N GLY A 251 -21.19 6.00 -2.06
CA GLY A 251 -21.22 5.31 -3.36
C GLY A 251 -20.20 4.18 -3.48
N ASP A 252 -20.02 3.38 -2.43
CA ASP A 252 -19.05 2.26 -2.35
C ASP A 252 -17.59 2.65 -2.57
N ALA A 253 -17.27 3.95 -2.41
CA ALA A 253 -15.89 4.39 -2.39
C ALA A 253 -15.19 3.85 -1.13
N HIS A 254 -14.00 3.29 -1.31
CA HIS A 254 -13.17 2.79 -0.22
C HIS A 254 -11.80 3.44 -0.26
N VAL A 255 -11.29 3.79 0.93
CA VAL A 255 -9.92 4.30 1.11
C VAL A 255 -9.17 3.36 2.02
N THR A 256 -8.05 2.84 1.52
CA THR A 256 -7.12 2.04 2.31
C THR A 256 -5.95 2.90 2.76
N ARG A 257 -5.63 2.81 4.05
CA ARG A 257 -4.41 3.34 4.65
C ARG A 257 -3.69 2.20 5.36
N THR A 258 -2.38 2.17 5.24
CA THR A 258 -1.55 1.17 5.89
C THR A 258 -0.38 1.84 6.59
N ALA A 259 -0.11 1.41 7.81
CA ALA A 259 1.04 1.85 8.59
C ALA A 259 1.80 0.65 9.12
N VAL A 260 3.13 0.76 9.18
CA VAL A 260 3.97 -0.15 9.97
C VAL A 260 4.45 0.61 11.18
N VAL A 261 4.18 0.06 12.35
CA VAL A 261 4.46 0.72 13.63
C VAL A 261 5.21 -0.25 14.51
N ARG A 262 6.31 0.22 15.09
CA ARG A 262 6.98 -0.45 16.18
C ARG A 262 6.44 0.10 17.49
N THR A 263 5.79 -0.71 18.31
CA THR A 263 5.36 -0.35 19.66
C THR A 263 6.37 -0.90 20.66
N GLY A 264 6.55 -0.25 21.81
CA GLY A 264 7.41 -0.75 22.88
C GLY A 264 7.65 0.26 23.99
N ALA A 265 7.76 -0.22 25.22
CA ALA A 265 7.83 0.62 26.42
C ALA A 265 9.11 1.49 26.48
N THR A 266 10.16 1.07 25.78
CA THR A 266 11.46 1.76 25.70
C THR A 266 11.47 2.90 24.67
N LEU A 267 10.43 3.03 23.84
CA LEU A 267 10.34 4.10 22.84
C LEU A 267 9.84 5.40 23.49
N PRO A 268 10.34 6.59 23.09
CA PRO A 268 9.97 7.86 23.71
C PRO A 268 8.46 8.17 23.74
N GLN A 269 7.73 7.71 22.72
CA GLN A 269 6.28 7.88 22.61
C GLN A 269 5.51 6.57 22.86
N GLY A 270 6.19 5.51 23.31
CA GLY A 270 5.64 4.15 23.37
C GLY A 270 5.47 3.48 21.99
N TYR A 271 5.69 4.22 20.90
CA TYR A 271 5.68 3.72 19.53
C TYR A 271 6.57 4.56 18.59
N ALA A 272 6.89 4.00 17.43
CA ALA A 272 7.58 4.64 16.32
C ALA A 272 6.96 4.18 14.99
N VAL A 273 6.60 5.13 14.13
CA VAL A 273 6.06 4.83 12.79
C VAL A 273 7.24 4.55 11.85
N LEU A 274 7.29 3.35 11.29
CA LEU A 274 8.33 2.93 10.34
C LEU A 274 7.93 3.21 8.90
N ALA A 275 6.64 3.07 8.58
CA ALA A 275 6.10 3.29 7.24
C ALA A 275 4.65 3.73 7.30
N TRP A 276 4.21 4.54 6.32
CA TRP A 276 2.84 5.04 6.22
C TRP A 276 2.46 5.30 4.76
N GLY A 277 1.32 4.78 4.30
CA GLY A 277 0.91 4.89 2.90
C GLY A 277 -0.47 4.32 2.59
N SER A 278 -0.80 4.20 1.30
CA SER A 278 -2.00 3.51 0.81
C SER A 278 -1.76 2.02 0.53
N SER A 279 -0.51 1.62 0.29
CA SER A 279 -0.06 0.24 0.14
C SER A 279 1.43 0.12 0.45
N LEU A 280 1.83 -0.90 1.21
CA LEU A 280 3.25 -1.17 1.52
C LEU A 280 3.96 -2.00 0.42
N ASN A 281 3.20 -2.56 -0.53
CA ASN A 281 3.72 -3.42 -1.60
C ASN A 281 3.95 -2.70 -2.93
N SER A 282 3.65 -1.41 -3.03
CA SER A 282 3.89 -0.62 -4.25
C SER A 282 5.36 -0.27 -4.37
N ASP A 283 5.94 -0.37 -5.57
CA ASP A 283 7.31 0.07 -5.91
C ASP A 283 7.53 1.60 -5.76
N ALA A 284 6.58 2.30 -5.14
CA ALA A 284 6.70 3.69 -4.78
C ALA A 284 7.47 3.81 -3.46
N PRO A 285 8.44 4.74 -3.34
CA PRO A 285 9.16 4.97 -2.09
C PRO A 285 8.16 5.27 -0.97
N LEU A 286 8.42 4.70 0.21
CA LEU A 286 7.65 4.96 1.42
C LEU A 286 7.62 6.48 1.64
N GLY A 287 6.42 7.05 1.69
CA GLY A 287 6.27 8.47 2.01
C GLY A 287 6.84 8.77 3.39
N PRO A 288 7.32 10.00 3.65
CA PRO A 288 7.84 10.36 4.96
C PRO A 288 6.76 10.11 6.04
N PRO A 289 7.15 9.68 7.26
CA PRO A 289 6.21 9.56 8.36
C PRO A 289 5.50 10.91 8.55
N GLN A 290 4.16 10.90 8.56
CA GLN A 290 3.38 12.11 8.81
C GLN A 290 3.79 12.70 10.17
N PRO A 291 3.85 14.04 10.31
CA PRO A 291 4.23 14.65 11.58
C PRO A 291 3.27 14.20 12.67
N SER A 292 3.83 13.79 13.80
CA SER A 292 3.07 13.57 15.04
C SER A 292 2.27 14.83 15.35
N PHE A 293 0.94 14.73 15.36
CA PHE A 293 0.09 15.82 15.83
C PHE A 293 0.30 15.98 17.34
N THR A 294 1.24 16.85 17.72
CA THR A 294 1.36 17.35 19.08
C THR A 294 0.17 18.27 19.36
N ARG A 295 -0.52 18.01 20.46
CA ARG A 295 -1.65 18.82 20.95
C ARG A 295 -1.18 20.15 21.52
#